data_AF-A0A7C2CTJ7-F1
#
_entry.id   AF-A0A7C2CTJ7-F1
#
_cell.length_a   1.000
_cell.length_b   1.000
_cell.length_c   1.000
_cell.angle_alpha   90.00
_cell.angle_beta   90.00
_cell.angle_gamma   90.00
#
_symmetry.space_group_name_H-M   'P 1'
#
loop_
_entity.id
_entity.type
_entity.pdbx_description
1 polymer ?
#
loop_
_entity_poly.entity_id
_entity_poly.type
_entity_poly.pdbx_seq_one_letter_code
_entity_poly.pdbx_strand_id
1 'polypeptide(L)'
;MPEKEKIADVKQGLATADDLRFTRYWWEVPVDEIATSREETRQGKKWVPFAKGGRPFYHDITLVVNWGNDGEEIKSYKDAAGRLMSRPQNESFYFRPGLAWAEVVSARRLETYSVPEGVICGHTAHEVYPINLEQSLRIKSLLVSSIVSEILRCLDPLSHHRPSGYVALVPVPDLRLADKLSKKAHEAHDLLREWATGGRN
;
A
#
# COMPACT_ATOMS: atom_id res chain seq x y z
N MET A 1 -17.48 -2.28 24.65
CA MET A 1 -16.69 -1.05 24.43
C MET A 1 -17.60 -0.08 23.69
N PRO A 2 -17.65 1.23 24.02
CA PRO A 2 -18.41 2.17 23.21
C PRO A 2 -17.98 2.02 21.75
N GLU A 3 -18.93 2.13 20.82
CA GLU A 3 -18.66 2.06 19.38
C GLU A 3 -17.61 3.13 19.05
N LYS A 4 -16.35 2.70 18.93
CA LYS A 4 -15.29 3.57 18.45
C LYS A 4 -15.59 3.82 16.97
N GLU A 5 -15.76 5.08 16.62
CA GLU A 5 -15.92 5.50 15.23
C GLU A 5 -14.79 4.88 14.39
N LYS A 6 -15.17 4.21 13.30
CA LYS A 6 -14.20 3.64 12.37
C LYS A 6 -13.50 4.81 11.68
N ILE A 7 -12.17 4.80 11.66
CA ILE A 7 -11.35 5.85 11.03
C ILE A 7 -10.63 5.38 9.77
N ALA A 8 -10.34 4.08 9.67
CA ALA A 8 -9.64 3.48 8.55
C ALA A 8 -9.87 1.96 8.51
N ASP A 9 -9.64 1.37 7.34
CA ASP A 9 -9.44 -0.06 7.14
C ASP A 9 -7.96 -0.38 7.04
N VAL A 10 -7.51 -1.47 7.66
CA VAL A 10 -6.14 -1.98 7.54
C VAL A 10 -6.18 -3.32 6.82
N LYS A 11 -5.45 -3.45 5.72
CA LYS A 11 -5.58 -4.59 4.78
C LYS A 11 -4.22 -5.14 4.36
N GLN A 12 -4.28 -6.32 3.77
CA GLN A 12 -3.17 -6.92 3.03
C GLN A 12 -3.56 -7.00 1.57
N GLY A 13 -2.60 -6.67 0.69
CA GLY A 13 -2.77 -6.69 -0.75
C GLY A 13 -2.68 -8.08 -1.38
N LEU A 14 -2.57 -8.08 -2.71
CA LEU A 14 -2.57 -9.25 -3.58
C LEU A 14 -1.31 -10.14 -3.39
N ALA A 15 -1.50 -11.42 -3.12
CA ALA A 15 -0.43 -12.41 -3.29
C ALA A 15 -0.50 -13.02 -4.71
N THR A 16 0.49 -12.70 -5.55
CA THR A 16 0.57 -13.18 -6.93
C THR A 16 0.93 -14.67 -7.02
N ALA A 17 1.73 -15.16 -6.07
CA ALA A 17 2.32 -16.51 -6.01
C ALA A 17 3.30 -16.86 -7.16
N ASP A 18 3.36 -16.06 -8.23
CA ASP A 18 4.35 -16.16 -9.30
C ASP A 18 4.63 -14.76 -9.89
N ASP A 19 5.64 -14.09 -9.35
CA ASP A 19 6.01 -12.74 -9.79
C ASP A 19 6.54 -12.71 -11.23
N LEU A 20 7.28 -13.75 -11.65
CA LEU A 20 7.82 -13.84 -13.02
C LEU A 20 6.70 -13.93 -14.06
N ARG A 21 5.56 -14.52 -13.69
CA ARG A 21 4.37 -14.57 -14.54
C ARG A 21 3.56 -13.28 -14.49
N PHE A 22 3.30 -12.76 -13.30
CA PHE A 22 2.25 -11.74 -13.11
C PHE A 22 2.77 -10.32 -12.94
N THR A 23 4.08 -10.08 -12.78
CA THR A 23 4.62 -8.74 -12.55
C THR A 23 5.63 -8.32 -13.60
N ARG A 24 5.62 -7.05 -13.98
CA ARG A 24 6.58 -6.43 -14.90
C ARG A 24 6.96 -5.06 -14.37
N TYR A 25 8.05 -4.47 -14.85
CA TYR A 25 8.23 -3.04 -14.74
C TYR A 25 7.33 -2.32 -15.75
N TRP A 26 6.85 -1.11 -15.44
CA TRP A 26 5.91 -0.40 -16.32
C TRP A 26 6.50 -0.10 -17.71
N TRP A 27 7.81 0.01 -17.84
CA TRP A 27 8.51 0.22 -19.12
C TRP A 27 8.70 -1.07 -19.93
N GLU A 28 8.39 -2.24 -19.39
CA GLU A 28 8.45 -3.53 -20.11
C GLU A 28 7.16 -3.83 -20.88
N VAL A 29 6.12 -3.01 -20.72
CA VAL A 29 4.80 -3.21 -21.31
C VAL A 29 4.36 -1.98 -22.11
N PRO A 30 3.51 -2.13 -23.13
CA PRO A 30 2.95 -0.99 -23.85
C PRO A 30 2.12 -0.09 -22.91
N VAL A 31 2.30 1.23 -23.00
CA VAL A 31 1.63 2.20 -22.13
C VAL A 31 0.10 2.15 -22.29
N ASP A 32 -0.38 1.86 -23.49
CA ASP A 32 -1.80 1.71 -23.82
C ASP A 32 -2.45 0.46 -23.20
N GLU A 33 -1.65 -0.54 -22.79
CA GLU A 33 -2.12 -1.70 -22.02
C GLU A 33 -2.18 -1.45 -20.50
N ILE A 34 -1.75 -0.27 -20.01
CA ILE A 34 -1.76 0.07 -18.59
C ILE A 34 -3.12 0.68 -18.19
N ALA A 35 -3.84 -0.04 -17.33
CA ALA A 35 -5.06 0.38 -16.67
C ALA A 35 -4.79 1.09 -15.34
N THR A 36 -5.58 2.12 -15.08
CA THR A 36 -5.66 2.84 -13.80
C THR A 36 -7.02 2.66 -13.12
N SER A 37 -7.92 1.83 -13.67
CA SER A 37 -9.20 1.51 -13.04
C SER A 37 -9.65 0.08 -13.33
N ARG A 38 -10.62 -0.42 -12.56
CA ARG A 38 -11.18 -1.75 -12.77
C ARG A 38 -11.87 -1.85 -14.13
N GLU A 39 -12.61 -0.82 -14.51
CA GLU A 39 -13.35 -0.75 -15.78
C GLU A 39 -12.41 -0.86 -16.98
N GLU A 40 -11.27 -0.19 -16.94
CA GLU A 40 -10.27 -0.27 -18.01
C GLU A 40 -9.71 -1.70 -18.15
N THR A 41 -9.56 -2.45 -17.05
CA THR A 41 -9.09 -3.84 -17.17
C THR A 41 -10.06 -4.74 -17.92
N ARG A 42 -11.36 -4.44 -17.83
CA ARG A 42 -12.43 -5.12 -18.59
C ARG A 42 -12.54 -4.65 -20.04
N GLN A 43 -11.88 -3.55 -20.38
CA GLN A 43 -11.81 -2.99 -21.74
C GLN A 43 -10.54 -3.45 -22.50
N GLY A 44 -9.82 -4.44 -21.98
CA GLY A 44 -8.68 -5.06 -22.65
C GLY A 44 -7.31 -4.57 -22.18
N LYS A 45 -7.25 -3.57 -21.28
CA LYS A 45 -5.98 -3.18 -20.65
C LYS A 45 -5.57 -4.22 -19.61
N LYS A 46 -4.34 -4.73 -19.72
CA LYS A 46 -3.90 -5.90 -18.96
C LYS A 46 -3.18 -5.56 -17.66
N TRP A 47 -2.45 -4.45 -17.64
CA TRP A 47 -1.46 -4.16 -16.60
C TRP A 47 -1.94 -3.05 -15.68
N VAL A 48 -1.80 -3.21 -14.37
CA VAL A 48 -2.18 -2.19 -13.39
C VAL A 48 -0.96 -1.84 -12.53
N PRO A 49 -0.68 -0.56 -12.23
CA PRO A 49 0.37 -0.17 -11.29
C PRO A 49 0.32 -0.99 -10.00
N PHE A 50 1.48 -1.51 -9.59
CA PHE A 50 1.59 -2.51 -8.53
C PHE A 50 2.55 -2.07 -7.43
N ALA A 51 2.00 -1.64 -6.29
CA ALA A 51 2.81 -1.26 -5.14
C ALA A 51 3.32 -2.51 -4.40
N LYS A 52 4.64 -2.67 -4.31
CA LYS A 52 5.27 -3.82 -3.65
C LYS A 52 6.50 -3.35 -2.87
N GLY A 53 6.47 -3.51 -1.55
CA GLY A 53 7.44 -2.87 -0.65
C GLY A 53 7.23 -1.35 -0.59
N GLY A 54 8.31 -0.58 -0.42
CA GLY A 54 8.27 0.88 -0.55
C GLY A 54 9.27 1.62 0.32
N ARG A 55 9.36 2.94 0.12
CA ARG A 55 10.17 3.87 0.93
C ARG A 55 9.24 4.84 1.67
N PRO A 56 9.59 5.33 2.87
CA PRO A 56 8.72 6.20 3.63
C PRO A 56 8.45 7.52 2.90
N PHE A 57 7.30 8.10 3.21
CA PHE A 57 6.78 9.35 2.66
C PHE A 57 6.43 9.29 1.18
N TYR A 58 7.39 9.01 0.30
CA TYR A 58 7.23 8.96 -1.15
C TYR A 58 7.91 7.71 -1.71
N HIS A 59 7.24 7.06 -2.67
CA HIS A 59 7.75 5.89 -3.35
C HIS A 59 7.24 5.84 -4.79
N ASP A 60 8.16 5.69 -5.74
CA ASP A 60 7.83 5.46 -7.15
C ASP A 60 7.32 4.03 -7.35
N ILE A 61 6.09 3.92 -7.85
CA ILE A 61 5.49 2.63 -8.21
C ILE A 61 6.01 2.25 -9.59
N THR A 62 7.06 1.43 -9.61
CA THR A 62 7.74 1.05 -10.85
C THR A 62 7.21 -0.25 -11.47
N LEU A 63 6.49 -1.05 -10.69
CA LEU A 63 5.94 -2.33 -11.12
C LEU A 63 4.50 -2.18 -11.61
N VAL A 64 4.10 -3.10 -12.47
CA VAL A 64 2.73 -3.39 -12.85
C VAL A 64 2.41 -4.85 -12.62
N VAL A 65 1.15 -5.16 -12.35
CA VAL A 65 0.62 -6.52 -12.20
C VAL A 65 -0.40 -6.81 -13.29
N ASN A 66 -0.38 -8.03 -13.82
CA ASN A 66 -1.40 -8.51 -14.72
C ASN A 66 -2.72 -8.67 -13.96
N TRP A 67 -3.64 -7.75 -14.21
CA TRP A 67 -5.01 -7.75 -13.68
C TRP A 67 -6.04 -7.64 -14.81
N GLY A 68 -5.68 -8.12 -16.01
CA GLY A 68 -6.56 -8.07 -17.18
C GLY A 68 -7.89 -8.78 -16.96
N ASN A 69 -8.95 -8.24 -17.55
CA ASN A 69 -10.32 -8.72 -17.39
C ASN A 69 -10.70 -8.93 -15.91
N ASP A 70 -10.42 -7.92 -15.07
CA ASP A 70 -10.65 -7.98 -13.63
C ASP A 70 -9.94 -9.15 -12.91
N GLY A 71 -8.72 -9.47 -13.34
CA GLY A 71 -7.85 -10.49 -12.75
C GLY A 71 -8.21 -11.93 -13.11
N GLU A 72 -8.88 -12.17 -14.24
CA GLU A 72 -9.33 -13.50 -14.67
C GLU A 72 -8.21 -14.56 -14.64
N GLU A 73 -7.05 -14.24 -15.23
CA GLU A 73 -5.92 -15.15 -15.32
C GLU A 73 -5.36 -15.47 -13.93
N ILE A 74 -5.09 -14.45 -13.11
CA ILE A 74 -4.48 -14.62 -11.80
C ILE A 74 -5.44 -15.30 -10.83
N LYS A 75 -6.75 -14.99 -10.85
CA LYS A 75 -7.79 -15.68 -10.06
C LYS A 75 -7.92 -17.16 -10.39
N SER A 76 -7.47 -17.57 -11.58
CA SER A 76 -7.52 -18.95 -12.05
C SER A 76 -6.19 -19.69 -11.88
N TYR A 77 -5.15 -19.05 -11.33
CA TYR A 77 -3.80 -19.61 -11.23
C TYR A 77 -3.72 -20.74 -10.19
N LYS A 78 -3.54 -21.97 -10.69
CA LYS A 78 -3.48 -23.20 -9.89
C LYS A 78 -2.17 -23.96 -10.11
N ASP A 79 -1.75 -24.72 -9.11
CA ASP A 79 -0.65 -25.68 -9.24
C ASP A 79 -1.09 -26.98 -9.96
N ALA A 80 -0.15 -27.92 -10.13
CA ALA A 80 -0.41 -29.22 -10.77
C ALA A 80 -1.43 -30.09 -10.03
N ALA A 81 -1.65 -29.84 -8.72
CA ALA A 81 -2.66 -30.51 -7.91
C ALA A 81 -4.02 -29.80 -7.96
N GLY A 82 -4.16 -28.72 -8.73
CA GLY A 82 -5.37 -27.92 -8.86
C GLY A 82 -5.61 -26.95 -7.70
N ARG A 83 -4.66 -26.78 -6.79
CA ARG A 83 -4.77 -25.82 -5.67
C ARG A 83 -4.56 -24.41 -6.20
N LEU A 84 -5.48 -23.50 -5.84
CA LEU A 84 -5.30 -22.08 -6.14
C LEU A 84 -4.03 -21.58 -5.46
N MET A 85 -3.15 -20.92 -6.22
CA MET A 85 -1.85 -20.45 -5.74
C MET A 85 -1.90 -18.98 -5.33
N SER A 86 -2.42 -18.12 -6.20
CA SER A 86 -2.63 -16.70 -5.91
C SER A 86 -3.68 -16.47 -4.80
N ARG A 87 -3.59 -15.33 -4.11
CA ARG A 87 -4.58 -14.88 -3.12
C ARG A 87 -5.07 -13.47 -3.45
N PRO A 88 -6.00 -13.34 -4.41
CA PRO A 88 -6.72 -12.09 -4.63
C PRO A 88 -7.73 -11.90 -3.50
N GLN A 89 -7.34 -11.15 -2.47
CA GLN A 89 -8.18 -10.78 -1.34
C GLN A 89 -8.34 -9.27 -1.26
N ASN A 90 -9.37 -8.81 -0.55
CA ASN A 90 -9.65 -7.39 -0.36
C ASN A 90 -9.80 -6.63 -1.68
N GLU A 91 -10.29 -7.29 -2.73
CA GLU A 91 -10.37 -6.71 -4.07
C GLU A 91 -11.19 -5.42 -4.11
N SER A 92 -12.17 -5.26 -3.21
CA SER A 92 -12.95 -4.03 -3.11
C SER A 92 -12.10 -2.78 -2.79
N PHE A 93 -10.89 -2.96 -2.26
CA PHE A 93 -9.92 -1.91 -1.97
C PHE A 93 -8.94 -1.64 -3.11
N TYR A 94 -8.88 -2.50 -4.13
CA TYR A 94 -8.01 -2.29 -5.28
C TYR A 94 -8.41 -0.99 -5.98
N PHE A 95 -7.41 -0.33 -6.56
CA PHE A 95 -7.53 0.98 -7.21
C PHE A 95 -7.84 2.13 -6.24
N ARG A 96 -8.05 1.92 -4.94
CA ARG A 96 -8.31 3.02 -4.00
C ARG A 96 -7.01 3.69 -3.55
N PRO A 97 -7.00 5.03 -3.39
CA PRO A 97 -5.88 5.71 -2.74
C PRO A 97 -5.79 5.34 -1.26
N GLY A 98 -4.58 5.41 -0.70
CA GLY A 98 -4.35 5.07 0.69
C GLY A 98 -2.93 5.34 1.16
N LEU A 99 -2.55 4.64 2.24
CA LEU A 99 -1.18 4.58 2.73
C LEU A 99 -0.72 3.13 2.68
N ALA A 100 0.53 2.88 2.35
CA ALA A 100 1.11 1.54 2.42
C ALA A 100 2.43 1.53 3.16
N TRP A 101 2.85 0.36 3.62
CA TRP A 101 4.18 0.10 4.18
C TRP A 101 4.67 -1.28 3.79
N ALA A 102 5.99 -1.46 3.74
CA ALA A 102 6.59 -2.76 3.51
C ALA A 102 6.37 -3.69 4.72
N GLU A 103 5.91 -4.91 4.50
CA GLU A 103 5.72 -5.92 5.55
C GLU A 103 7.03 -6.22 6.27
N VAL A 104 8.09 -6.47 5.50
CA VAL A 104 9.44 -6.70 6.00
C VAL A 104 10.12 -5.36 6.18
N VAL A 105 10.51 -5.06 7.41
CA VAL A 105 11.12 -3.78 7.77
C VAL A 105 12.54 -3.97 8.29
N SER A 106 13.44 -3.09 7.86
CA SER A 106 14.78 -2.93 8.45
C SER A 106 14.85 -1.71 9.37
N ALA A 107 13.92 -0.77 9.20
CA ALA A 107 13.81 0.42 10.02
C ALA A 107 13.03 0.15 11.31
N ARG A 108 13.41 0.86 12.38
CA ARG A 108 12.68 0.83 13.65
C ARG A 108 11.29 1.45 13.54
N ARG A 109 11.16 2.47 12.68
CA ARG A 109 9.91 3.19 12.42
C ARG A 109 9.04 2.42 11.44
N LEU A 110 7.73 2.61 11.55
CA LEU A 110 6.80 2.19 10.52
C LEU A 110 6.90 3.16 9.34
N GLU A 111 7.51 2.71 8.25
CA GLU A 111 7.81 3.53 7.08
C GLU A 111 6.65 3.50 6.08
N THR A 112 5.68 4.39 6.30
CA THR A 112 4.49 4.49 5.45
C THR A 112 4.69 5.50 4.31
N TYR A 113 4.09 5.22 3.16
CA TYR A 113 4.06 6.10 2.00
C TYR A 113 2.66 6.19 1.41
N SER A 114 2.44 7.22 0.60
CA SER A 114 1.15 7.47 -0.02
C SER A 114 1.00 6.62 -1.29
N VAL A 115 -0.14 5.94 -1.43
CA VAL A 115 -0.51 5.18 -2.63
C VAL A 115 -1.61 5.96 -3.35
N PRO A 116 -1.42 6.34 -4.63
CA PRO A 116 -2.44 7.05 -5.40
C PRO A 116 -3.59 6.12 -5.82
N GLU A 117 -4.67 6.71 -6.32
CA GLU A 117 -5.75 5.97 -6.99
C GLU A 117 -5.20 5.23 -8.22
N GLY A 118 -5.82 4.10 -8.55
CA GLY A 118 -5.47 3.30 -9.72
C GLY A 118 -4.37 2.26 -9.52
N VAL A 119 -3.97 2.02 -8.27
CA VAL A 119 -2.92 1.07 -7.89
C VAL A 119 -3.51 -0.17 -7.22
N ILE A 120 -2.89 -1.34 -7.43
CA ILE A 120 -3.08 -2.54 -6.61
C ILE A 120 -1.84 -2.71 -5.73
N CYS A 121 -2.00 -2.95 -4.43
CA CYS A 121 -0.85 -3.30 -3.58
C CYS A 121 -0.67 -4.82 -3.51
N GLY A 122 0.59 -5.25 -3.42
CA GLY A 122 0.96 -6.65 -3.19
C GLY A 122 0.92 -7.02 -1.71
N HIS A 123 0.96 -8.32 -1.42
CA HIS A 123 0.93 -8.83 -0.04
C HIS A 123 2.07 -8.33 0.85
N THR A 124 3.20 -7.94 0.26
CA THR A 124 4.36 -7.34 0.95
C THR A 124 4.23 -5.82 1.16
N ALA A 125 3.18 -5.20 0.62
CA ALA A 125 2.79 -3.82 0.86
C ALA A 125 1.41 -3.80 1.53
N HIS A 126 1.40 -3.83 2.86
CA HIS A 126 0.15 -3.71 3.61
C HIS A 126 -0.39 -2.29 3.55
N GLU A 127 -1.71 -2.15 3.66
CA GLU A 127 -2.37 -0.87 3.40
C GLU A 127 -3.22 -0.38 4.57
N VAL A 128 -3.29 0.95 4.71
CA VAL A 128 -4.31 1.67 5.47
C VAL A 128 -5.14 2.48 4.49
N TYR A 129 -6.45 2.30 4.53
CA TYR A 129 -7.44 3.05 3.76
C TYR A 129 -8.24 3.94 4.71
N PRO A 130 -7.88 5.24 4.84
CA PRO A 130 -8.63 6.21 5.62
C PRO A 130 -10.06 6.37 5.11
N ILE A 131 -11.02 6.56 6.01
CA ILE A 131 -12.41 6.88 5.61
C ILE A 131 -12.52 8.29 5.02
N ASN A 132 -11.71 9.23 5.51
CA ASN A 132 -11.58 10.57 4.95
C ASN A 132 -10.13 10.80 4.50
N LEU A 133 -9.93 11.15 3.22
CA LEU A 133 -8.62 11.45 2.64
C LEU A 133 -7.91 12.61 3.34
N GLU A 134 -8.63 13.59 3.87
CA GLU A 134 -8.06 14.67 4.69
C GLU A 134 -7.37 14.13 5.96
N GLN A 135 -7.86 13.01 6.49
CA GLN A 135 -7.22 12.34 7.63
C GLN A 135 -6.02 11.49 7.21
N SER A 136 -5.81 11.22 5.92
CA SER A 136 -4.71 10.39 5.44
C SER A 136 -3.36 10.91 5.92
N LEU A 137 -3.11 12.22 5.78
CA LEU A 137 -1.85 12.82 6.24
C LEU A 137 -1.69 12.80 7.77
N ARG A 138 -2.80 12.96 8.51
CA ARG A 138 -2.80 12.87 9.98
C ARG A 138 -2.48 11.44 10.43
N ILE A 139 -3.13 10.44 9.84
CA ILE A 139 -2.87 9.01 10.10
C ILE A 139 -1.43 8.66 9.72
N LYS A 140 -0.96 9.08 8.53
CA LYS A 140 0.43 8.90 8.09
C LYS A 140 1.40 9.44 9.14
N SER A 141 1.17 10.67 9.60
CA SER A 141 2.03 11.33 10.59
C SER A 141 2.06 10.63 11.95
N LEU A 142 0.95 10.02 12.36
CA LEU A 142 0.88 9.18 13.55
C LEU A 142 1.67 7.89 13.35
N LEU A 143 1.44 7.19 12.24
CA LEU A 143 2.06 5.89 11.96
C LEU A 143 3.60 5.98 11.92
N VAL A 144 4.16 7.06 11.37
CA VAL A 144 5.62 7.27 11.31
C VAL A 144 6.24 7.75 12.64
N SER A 145 5.42 7.98 13.67
CA SER A 145 5.89 8.53 14.95
C SER A 145 6.73 7.53 15.76
N SER A 146 7.58 8.07 16.64
CA SER A 146 8.38 7.26 17.57
C SER A 146 7.50 6.48 18.55
N ILE A 147 6.36 7.03 18.97
CA ILE A 147 5.45 6.36 19.90
C ILE A 147 4.81 5.13 19.28
N VAL A 148 4.37 5.19 18.01
CA VAL A 148 3.86 4.00 17.29
C VAL A 148 4.97 2.96 17.14
N SER A 149 6.20 3.40 16.91
CA SER A 149 7.35 2.50 16.82
C SER A 149 7.60 1.72 18.13
N GLU A 150 7.46 2.38 19.29
CA GLU A 150 7.55 1.71 20.59
C GLU A 150 6.37 0.76 20.84
N ILE A 151 5.15 1.17 20.49
CA ILE A 151 3.97 0.32 20.64
C ILE A 151 4.12 -0.97 19.82
N LEU A 152 4.53 -0.85 18.55
CA LEU A 152 4.76 -2.01 17.69
C LEU A 152 5.88 -2.90 18.22
N ARG A 153 6.92 -2.35 18.87
CA ARG A 153 7.97 -3.12 19.52
C ARG A 153 7.48 -3.85 20.77
N CYS A 154 6.50 -3.31 21.49
CA CYS A 154 5.86 -4.03 22.60
C CYS A 154 4.99 -5.20 22.11
N LEU A 155 4.38 -5.08 20.93
CA LEU A 155 3.58 -6.14 20.30
C LEU A 155 4.45 -7.23 19.65
N ASP A 156 5.55 -6.82 19.02
CA ASP A 156 6.55 -7.70 18.42
C ASP A 156 7.97 -7.16 18.69
N PRO A 157 8.65 -7.68 19.73
CA PRO A 157 9.99 -7.24 20.12
C PRO A 157 11.07 -7.43 19.05
N LEU A 158 10.93 -8.44 18.19
CA LEU A 158 11.88 -8.70 17.10
C LEU A 158 11.66 -7.74 15.93
N SER A 159 10.41 -7.34 15.70
CA SER A 159 10.03 -6.25 14.80
C SER A 159 10.46 -6.43 13.33
N HIS A 160 10.79 -7.65 12.89
CA HIS A 160 11.16 -7.90 11.49
C HIS A 160 9.98 -7.83 10.53
N HIS A 161 8.76 -8.09 11.04
CA HIS A 161 7.53 -8.05 10.28
C HIS A 161 6.55 -7.04 10.89
N ARG A 162 5.84 -6.31 10.04
CA ARG A 162 4.77 -5.38 10.42
C ARG A 162 3.45 -5.83 9.80
N PRO A 163 2.83 -6.92 10.30
CA PRO A 163 1.57 -7.40 9.77
C PRO A 163 0.46 -6.38 10.04
N SER A 164 -0.51 -6.32 9.12
CA SER A 164 -1.71 -5.46 9.24
C SER A 164 -2.43 -5.61 10.59
N GLY A 165 -2.45 -6.82 11.15
CA GLY A 165 -3.07 -7.11 12.45
C GLY A 165 -2.48 -6.32 13.61
N TYR A 166 -1.16 -6.07 13.64
CA TYR A 166 -0.54 -5.28 14.70
C TYR A 166 -0.75 -3.79 14.50
N VAL A 167 -0.67 -3.32 13.27
CA VAL A 167 -0.94 -1.91 12.95
C VAL A 167 -2.39 -1.55 13.27
N ALA A 168 -3.34 -2.47 13.06
CA ALA A 168 -4.75 -2.28 13.43
C ALA A 168 -5.00 -2.14 14.94
N LEU A 169 -4.06 -2.54 15.79
CA LEU A 169 -4.15 -2.41 17.25
C LEU A 169 -3.58 -1.09 17.78
N VAL A 170 -2.93 -0.29 16.92
CA VAL A 170 -2.33 0.99 17.33
C VAL A 170 -3.42 1.93 17.84
N PRO A 171 -3.33 2.42 19.09
CA PRO A 171 -4.25 3.41 19.62
C PRO A 171 -4.15 4.71 18.81
N VAL A 172 -5.29 5.19 18.33
CA VAL A 172 -5.36 6.46 17.61
C VAL A 172 -5.88 7.54 18.56
N PRO A 173 -5.06 8.56 18.89
CA PRO A 173 -5.52 9.72 19.65
C PRO A 173 -6.42 10.60 18.78
N ASP A 174 -6.98 11.65 19.37
CA ASP A 174 -7.68 12.68 18.59
C ASP A 174 -6.78 13.24 17.49
N LEU A 175 -7.13 12.95 16.23
CA LEU A 175 -6.33 13.30 15.07
C LEU A 175 -6.28 14.81 14.83
N ARG A 176 -7.16 15.62 15.43
CA ARG A 176 -7.08 17.09 15.41
C ARG A 176 -5.76 17.60 16.02
N LEU A 177 -5.14 16.82 16.89
CA LEU A 177 -3.85 17.16 17.51
C LEU A 177 -2.66 16.97 16.55
N ALA A 178 -2.86 16.32 15.40
CA ALA A 178 -1.80 15.96 14.48
C ALA A 178 -1.52 17.00 13.38
N ASP A 179 -2.16 18.18 13.37
CA ASP A 179 -2.06 19.15 12.27
C ASP A 179 -0.63 19.59 11.95
N LYS A 180 0.18 19.85 12.98
CA LYS A 180 1.60 20.22 12.81
C LYS A 180 2.42 19.07 12.23
N LEU A 181 2.14 17.83 12.65
CA LEU A 181 2.84 16.63 12.17
C LEU A 181 2.42 16.28 10.73
N SER A 182 1.14 16.44 10.41
CA SER A 182 0.57 16.27 9.08
C SER A 182 1.26 17.19 8.06
N LYS A 183 1.43 18.49 8.39
CA LYS A 183 2.17 19.44 7.54
C LYS A 183 3.60 19.00 7.26
N LYS A 184 4.32 18.52 8.28
CA LYS A 184 5.70 18.01 8.12
C LYS A 184 5.77 16.72 7.30
N ALA A 185 4.81 15.83 7.48
CA ALA A 185 4.74 14.60 6.68
C ALA A 185 4.44 14.90 5.20
N HIS A 186 3.67 15.95 4.93
CA HIS A 186 3.42 16.44 3.57
C HIS A 186 4.67 17.09 2.96
N GLU A 187 5.33 17.98 3.69
CA GLU A 187 6.60 18.59 3.28
C GLU A 187 7.67 17.53 2.97
N ALA A 188 7.80 16.51 3.81
CA ALA A 188 8.73 15.40 3.57
C ALA A 188 8.40 14.60 2.30
N HIS A 189 7.11 14.38 2.02
CA HIS A 189 6.66 13.73 0.79
C HIS A 189 7.09 14.55 -0.44
N ASP A 190 6.82 15.85 -0.43
CA ASP A 190 7.06 16.71 -1.60
C ASP A 190 8.56 16.85 -1.89
N LEU A 191 9.38 17.05 -0.86
CA LEU A 191 10.84 17.11 -0.99
C LEU A 191 11.41 15.80 -1.56
N LEU A 192 10.91 14.64 -1.10
CA LEU A 192 11.37 13.34 -1.60
C LEU A 192 10.91 13.07 -3.03
N ARG A 193 9.71 13.52 -3.40
CA ARG A 193 9.21 13.46 -4.78
C ARG A 193 10.06 14.30 -5.71
N GLU A 194 10.35 15.55 -5.35
CA GLU A 194 11.19 16.46 -6.14
C GLU A 194 12.60 15.92 -6.32
N TRP A 195 13.17 15.36 -5.25
CA TRP A 195 14.46 14.70 -5.31
C TRP A 195 14.47 13.50 -6.26
N ALA A 196 13.42 12.68 -6.25
CA ALA A 196 13.29 11.52 -7.13
C ALA A 196 13.14 11.90 -8.61
N THR A 197 12.49 13.02 -8.92
CA THR A 197 12.31 13.51 -10.30
C THR A 197 13.49 14.33 -10.83
N GLY A 198 14.58 14.44 -10.08
CA GLY A 198 15.79 15.13 -10.50
C GLY A 198 15.73 16.66 -10.36
N GLY A 199 14.75 17.19 -9.63
CA GLY A 199 14.69 18.60 -9.26
C GLY A 199 15.80 18.93 -8.26
N ARG A 200 16.90 19.50 -8.75
CA ARG A 200 17.88 20.18 -7.89
C ARG A 200 17.58 21.68 -7.89
N ASN A 201 17.28 22.23 -6.71
CA ASN A 201 17.62 23.62 -6.40
C ASN A 201 19.14 23.72 -6.23
#